data_AF-Q5JEL6-F1
#
_entry.id   AF-Q5JEL6-F1
#
_cell.length_a   1.000
_cell.length_b   1.000
_cell.length_c   1.000
_cell.angle_alpha   90.00
_cell.angle_beta   90.00
_cell.angle_gamma   90.00
#
_symmetry.space_group_name_H-M   'P 1'
#
loop_
_entity.id
_entity.type
_entity.pdbx_description
1 polymer ?
#
loop_
_entity_poly.entity_id
_entity_poly.type
_entity_poly.pdbx_seq_one_letter_code
_entity_poly.pdbx_strand_id
1 'polypeptide(L)'
;MKLRIVFDKEYDIMNGTYKVKVRELEFDEELQEILKGITPTVRIGEEDLPISELKGRVFELPSKDAAERLMGEIRGALVEALSGIIARFREAQSFNGSVSYEIDFNEL
;
A
#
# COMPACT_ATOMS: atom_id res chain seq x y z
N MET A 1 5.45 9.41 7.35
CA MET A 1 4.96 8.27 6.56
C MET A 1 4.49 7.14 7.47
N LYS A 2 3.18 6.96 7.59
CA LYS A 2 2.52 5.94 8.42
C LYS A 2 1.29 5.41 7.68
N LEU A 3 1.15 4.09 7.68
CA LEU A 3 -0.03 3.37 7.23
C LEU A 3 -0.68 2.70 8.45
N ARG A 4 -2.00 2.84 8.59
CA ARG A 4 -2.80 2.11 9.56
C ARG A 4 -3.84 1.26 8.82
N ILE A 5 -3.84 -0.03 9.11
CA ILE A 5 -4.85 -0.98 8.60
C ILE A 5 -5.53 -1.64 9.79
N VAL A 6 -6.87 -1.72 9.73
CA VAL A 6 -7.68 -2.40 10.73
C VAL A 6 -8.53 -3.46 10.05
N PHE A 7 -8.46 -4.67 10.60
CA PHE A 7 -9.24 -5.81 10.14
C PHE A 7 -10.33 -6.15 11.13
N ASP A 8 -11.55 -6.36 10.65
CA ASP A 8 -12.58 -7.08 11.40
C ASP A 8 -12.45 -8.58 11.08
N LYS A 9 -12.65 -9.41 12.11
CA LYS A 9 -12.60 -10.88 11.99
C LYS A 9 -13.88 -11.44 12.59
N GLU A 10 -14.52 -12.35 11.87
CA GLU A 10 -15.73 -13.02 12.31
C GLU A 10 -15.64 -14.52 11.99
N TYR A 11 -16.25 -15.35 12.82
CA TYR A 11 -16.49 -16.76 12.50
C TYR A 11 -17.97 -16.97 12.27
N ASP A 12 -18.34 -17.32 11.05
CA ASP A 12 -19.71 -17.64 10.66
C ASP A 12 -20.00 -19.09 11.06
N ILE A 13 -20.72 -19.25 12.18
CA ILE A 13 -21.03 -20.56 12.76
C ILE A 13 -21.93 -21.39 11.82
N MET A 14 -22.81 -20.74 11.05
CA MET A 14 -23.76 -21.43 10.17
C MET A 14 -23.05 -22.06 8.98
N ASN A 15 -22.04 -21.38 8.44
CA ASN A 15 -21.30 -21.81 7.26
C ASN A 15 -19.95 -22.48 7.59
N GLY A 16 -19.50 -22.40 8.84
CA GLY A 16 -18.19 -22.88 9.26
C GLY A 16 -17.03 -22.11 8.65
N THR A 17 -17.23 -20.85 8.27
CA THR A 17 -16.24 -20.03 7.55
C THR A 17 -15.69 -18.89 8.40
N TYR A 18 -14.42 -18.57 8.20
CA TYR A 18 -13.76 -17.41 8.79
C TYR A 18 -13.86 -16.23 7.84
N LYS A 19 -14.37 -15.10 8.31
CA LYS A 19 -14.52 -13.87 7.52
C LYS A 19 -13.52 -12.84 7.98
N VAL A 20 -12.77 -12.27 7.05
CA VAL A 20 -11.86 -11.15 7.29
C VAL A 20 -12.31 -9.98 6.44
N LYS A 21 -12.42 -8.79 7.03
CA LYS A 21 -12.77 -7.57 6.32
C LYS A 21 -11.78 -6.47 6.65
N VAL A 22 -11.31 -5.73 5.63
CA VAL A 22 -10.55 -4.50 5.88
C VAL A 22 -11.55 -3.40 6.25
N ARG A 23 -11.58 -3.02 7.53
CA ARG A 23 -12.49 -1.99 8.05
C ARG A 23 -11.96 -0.60 7.77
N GLU A 24 -10.71 -0.36 8.18
CA GLU A 24 -10.04 0.92 8.03
C GLU A 24 -8.74 0.72 7.29
N LEU A 25 -8.47 1.64 6.38
CA LEU A 25 -7.18 1.80 5.72
C LEU A 25 -6.90 3.30 5.66
N GLU A 26 -5.95 3.74 6.46
CA GLU A 26 -5.66 5.16 6.70
C GLU A 26 -4.18 5.42 6.38
N PHE A 27 -3.95 6.50 5.66
CA PHE A 27 -2.63 7.01 5.31
C PHE A 27 -2.44 8.34 6.03
N ASP A 28 -1.25 8.58 6.59
CA ASP A 28 -0.90 9.92 7.07
C ASP A 28 -0.80 10.93 5.92
N GLU A 29 -0.83 12.22 6.27
CA GLU A 29 -0.87 13.34 5.29
C GLU A 29 0.26 13.24 4.25
N GLU A 30 1.47 12.88 4.68
CA GLU A 30 2.62 12.72 3.79
C GLU A 30 2.40 11.61 2.75
N LEU A 31 1.87 10.45 3.16
CA LEU A 31 1.51 9.38 2.22
C LEU A 31 0.33 9.77 1.33
N GLN A 32 -0.65 10.50 1.85
CA GLN A 32 -1.79 10.96 1.03
C GLN A 32 -1.35 11.87 -0.10
N GLU A 33 -0.43 12.81 0.16
CA GLU A 33 0.09 13.70 -0.89
C GLU A 33 0.92 12.93 -1.94
N ILE A 34 1.69 11.93 -1.52
CA ILE A 34 2.45 11.06 -2.46
C ILE A 34 1.51 10.24 -3.33
N LEU A 35 0.41 9.76 -2.77
CA LEU A 35 -0.58 8.94 -3.48
C LEU A 35 -1.59 9.78 -4.26
N LYS A 36 -1.48 11.11 -4.24
CA LYS A 36 -2.44 12.02 -4.88
C LYS A 36 -2.42 11.83 -6.40
N GLY A 37 -3.56 11.42 -6.94
CA GLY A 37 -3.70 11.11 -8.37
C GLY A 37 -3.10 9.76 -8.77
N ILE A 38 -2.65 8.93 -7.82
CA ILE A 38 -2.17 7.57 -8.05
C ILE A 38 -3.20 6.60 -7.46
N THR A 39 -3.58 5.59 -8.22
CA THR A 39 -4.41 4.48 -7.72
C THR A 39 -3.54 3.24 -7.59
N PRO A 40 -2.81 3.08 -6.46
CA PRO A 40 -1.98 1.91 -6.24
C PRO A 40 -2.82 0.63 -6.23
N THR A 41 -2.24 -0.43 -6.78
CA THR A 41 -2.79 -1.79 -6.74
C THR A 41 -1.91 -2.66 -5.85
N VAL A 42 -2.50 -3.64 -5.19
CA VAL A 42 -1.81 -4.69 -4.45
C VAL A 42 -2.13 -6.04 -5.07
N ARG A 43 -1.17 -6.95 -5.04
CA ARG A 43 -1.38 -8.33 -5.43
C ARG A 43 -1.74 -9.17 -4.21
N ILE A 44 -2.88 -9.85 -4.24
CA ILE A 44 -3.32 -10.78 -3.19
C ILE A 44 -3.66 -12.09 -3.91
N GLY A 45 -2.90 -13.14 -3.63
CA GLY A 45 -2.91 -14.38 -4.39
C GLY A 45 -2.57 -14.11 -5.86
N GLU A 46 -3.52 -14.43 -6.74
CA GLU A 46 -3.41 -14.22 -8.19
C GLU A 46 -4.18 -12.97 -8.66
N GLU A 47 -4.80 -12.22 -7.75
CA GLU A 47 -5.58 -11.03 -8.07
C GLU A 47 -4.80 -9.75 -7.82
N ASP A 48 -4.80 -8.85 -8.81
CA ASP A 48 -4.34 -7.47 -8.65
C ASP A 48 -5.54 -6.58 -8.32
N LEU A 49 -5.53 -5.98 -7.13
CA LEU A 49 -6.64 -5.22 -6.57
C LEU A 49 -6.25 -3.78 -6.27
N PRO A 50 -7.03 -2.78 -6.71
CA PRO A 50 -6.85 -1.41 -6.26
C PRO A 50 -6.94 -1.33 -4.74
N ILE A 51 -6.03 -0.58 -4.13
CA ILE A 51 -6.00 -0.37 -2.68
C ILE A 51 -7.35 0.19 -2.17
N SER A 52 -8.03 1.01 -2.97
CA SER A 52 -9.36 1.55 -2.69
C SER A 52 -10.44 0.47 -2.55
N GLU A 53 -10.30 -0.66 -3.26
CA GLU A 53 -11.25 -1.77 -3.22
C GLU A 53 -11.01 -2.74 -2.06
N LEU A 54 -9.84 -2.70 -1.43
CA LEU A 54 -9.59 -3.49 -0.22
C LEU A 54 -10.55 -3.11 0.89
N LYS A 55 -10.81 -1.81 1.05
CA LYS A 55 -11.68 -1.29 2.10
C LYS A 55 -13.11 -1.77 1.85
N GLY A 56 -13.65 -2.50 2.82
CA GLY A 56 -14.99 -3.04 2.74
C GLY A 56 -15.09 -4.43 2.11
N ARG A 57 -14.03 -4.92 1.44
CA ARG A 57 -13.99 -6.29 0.91
C ARG A 57 -13.97 -7.31 2.03
N VAL A 58 -14.76 -8.37 1.86
CA VAL A 58 -14.86 -9.50 2.78
C VAL A 58 -14.22 -10.71 2.11
N PHE A 59 -13.35 -11.39 2.86
CA PHE A 59 -12.67 -12.61 2.45
C PHE A 59 -13.17 -13.76 3.30
N GLU A 60 -13.67 -14.81 2.67
CA GLU A 60 -14.15 -16.02 3.33
C GLU A 60 -13.07 -17.11 3.25
N LEU A 61 -12.72 -17.70 4.38
CA LEU A 61 -11.55 -18.55 4.54
C LEU A 61 -11.93 -19.84 5.30
N PRO A 62 -11.31 -20.98 4.95
CA PRO A 62 -11.69 -22.27 5.53
C PRO A 62 -11.14 -22.49 6.96
N SER A 63 -10.20 -21.66 7.41
CA SER A 63 -9.59 -21.81 8.74
C SER A 63 -9.07 -20.50 9.32
N LYS A 64 -8.88 -20.48 10.64
CA LYS A 64 -8.25 -19.37 11.36
C LYS A 64 -6.84 -19.09 10.83
N ASP A 65 -6.04 -20.13 10.61
CA ASP A 65 -4.68 -19.98 10.10
C ASP A 65 -4.66 -19.36 8.70
N ALA A 66 -5.60 -19.73 7.83
CA ALA A 66 -5.74 -19.13 6.51
C ALA A 66 -6.10 -17.63 6.63
N ALA A 67 -6.99 -17.28 7.57
CA ALA A 67 -7.32 -15.90 7.86
C ALA A 67 -6.12 -15.08 8.33
N GLU A 68 -5.33 -15.61 9.26
CA GLU A 68 -4.12 -14.94 9.77
C GLU A 68 -3.05 -14.77 8.69
N ARG A 69 -2.85 -15.78 7.83
CA ARG A 69 -1.97 -15.67 6.67
C ARG A 69 -2.42 -14.59 5.70
N LEU A 70 -3.70 -14.55 5.34
CA LEU A 70 -4.25 -13.56 4.42
C LEU A 70 -4.04 -12.13 4.94
N MET A 71 -4.28 -11.87 6.23
CA MET A 71 -4.01 -10.54 6.82
C MET A 71 -2.53 -10.15 6.73
N GLY A 72 -1.63 -11.12 6.94
CA GLY A 72 -0.19 -10.93 6.79
C GLY A 72 0.19 -10.62 5.34
N GLU A 73 -0.42 -11.34 4.39
CA GLU A 73 -0.24 -11.15 2.95
C GLU A 73 -0.72 -9.76 2.49
N ILE A 74 -1.95 -9.37 2.86
CA ILE A 74 -2.48 -8.02 2.57
C ILE A 74 -1.53 -6.94 3.10
N ARG A 75 -1.05 -7.09 4.34
CA ARG A 75 -0.09 -6.15 4.92
C ARG A 75 1.22 -6.12 4.12
N GLY A 76 1.76 -7.26 3.73
CA GLY A 76 2.99 -7.37 2.94
C GLY A 76 2.84 -6.70 1.57
N ALA A 77 1.76 -7.02 0.85
CA ALA A 77 1.46 -6.46 -0.47
C ALA A 77 1.29 -4.94 -0.43
N LEU A 78 0.63 -4.40 0.61
CA LEU A 78 0.53 -2.96 0.84
C LEU A 78 1.90 -2.30 1.03
N VAL A 79 2.77 -2.90 1.83
CA VAL A 79 4.13 -2.36 2.06
C VAL A 79 4.94 -2.37 0.76
N GLU A 80 4.87 -3.44 -0.01
CA GLU A 80 5.60 -3.57 -1.28
C GLU A 80 5.13 -2.53 -2.31
N ALA A 81 3.81 -2.45 -2.55
CA ALA A 81 3.22 -1.53 -3.50
C ALA A 81 3.54 -0.07 -3.17
N LEU A 82 3.45 0.31 -1.89
CA LEU A 82 3.74 1.67 -1.45
C LEU A 82 5.24 1.98 -1.51
N SER A 83 6.11 1.04 -1.13
CA SER A 83 7.57 1.26 -1.13
C SER A 83 8.09 1.65 -2.51
N GLY A 84 7.60 0.99 -3.57
CA GLY A 84 7.98 1.33 -4.95
C GLY A 84 7.49 2.70 -5.41
N ILE A 85 6.36 3.19 -4.90
CA ILE A 85 5.87 4.54 -5.18
C ILE A 85 6.69 5.58 -4.42
N ILE A 86 6.95 5.33 -3.13
CA ILE A 86 7.73 6.23 -2.28
C ILE A 86 9.14 6.39 -2.83
N ALA A 87 9.78 5.31 -3.30
CA ALA A 87 11.10 5.36 -3.91
C ALA A 87 11.13 6.30 -5.13
N ARG A 88 10.19 6.11 -6.06
CA ARG A 88 10.05 6.97 -7.25
C ARG A 88 9.76 8.41 -6.91
N PHE A 89 8.92 8.65 -5.90
CA PHE A 89 8.63 10.00 -5.41
C PHE A 89 9.88 10.69 -4.86
N ARG A 90 10.66 9.99 -4.03
CA ARG A 90 11.93 10.50 -3.48
C ARG A 90 12.96 10.77 -4.58
N GLU A 91 13.05 9.89 -5.56
CA GLU A 91 13.92 10.08 -6.73
C GLU A 91 13.54 11.35 -7.51
N ALA A 92 12.25 11.51 -7.84
CA ALA A 92 11.75 12.70 -8.53
C ALA A 92 11.97 13.99 -7.71
N GLN A 93 11.78 13.94 -6.38
CA GLN A 93 12.11 15.07 -5.51
C GLN A 93 13.61 15.39 -5.51
N SER A 94 14.48 14.39 -5.52
CA SER A 94 15.93 14.59 -5.58
C SER A 94 16.40 15.19 -6.91
N PHE A 95 15.66 14.94 -7.99
CA PHE A 95 15.91 15.52 -9.31
C PHE A 95 15.40 16.97 -9.40
N ASN A 96 14.31 17.30 -8.70
CA ASN A 96 13.74 18.64 -8.69
C ASN A 96 14.61 19.60 -7.85
N GLY A 97 15.50 20.31 -8.53
CA GLY A 97 16.36 21.34 -7.98
C GLY A 97 16.93 22.23 -9.10
N SER A 98 17.75 23.22 -8.74
CA SER A 98 18.47 24.04 -9.72
C SER A 98 19.94 23.63 -9.74
N VAL A 99 20.45 23.32 -10.94
CA VAL A 99 21.88 23.09 -11.16
C VAL A 99 22.46 24.34 -11.81
N SER A 100 23.45 24.95 -11.16
CA SER A 100 24.23 26.07 -11.71
C SER A 100 25.61 25.58 -12.12
N TYR A 101 25.99 25.82 -13.36
CA TYR A 101 27.35 25.65 -13.84
C TYR A 101 28.01 27.04 -13.95
N GLU A 102 29.12 27.24 -13.26
CA GLU A 102 30.02 28.36 -13.52
C GLU A 102 31.17 27.84 -14.38
N ILE A 103 31.38 28.46 -15.53
CA ILE A 103 32.46 28.12 -16.47
C ILE A 103 33.41 29.33 -16.50
N ASP A 104 34.62 29.15 -16.00
CA ASP A 104 35.69 30.14 -16.14
C ASP A 104 36.40 29.92 -17.47
N PHE A 105 36.29 30.89 -18.37
CA PHE A 105 36.92 30.85 -19.69
C PHE A 105 38.39 31.34 -19.67
N ASN A 106 38.93 31.75 -18.52
CA ASN A 106 40.33 32.18 -18.41
C ASN A 106 41.31 31.00 -18.24
N GLU A 107 40.81 29.77 -18.05
CA GLU A 107 41.61 28.54 -17.98
C GLU A 107 41.54 27.70 -19.29
N LEU A 108 41.04 28.27 -20.39
CA LEU A 108 40.96 27.66 -21.73
C LEU A 108 42.16 28.00 -22.63
#